data_AF-L1IRZ3-F1
#
_entry.id   AF-L1IRZ3-F1
#
_cell.length_a   1.000
_cell.length_b   1.000
_cell.length_c   1.000
_cell.angle_alpha   90.00
_cell.angle_beta   90.00
_cell.angle_gamma   90.00
#
_symmetry.space_group_name_H-M   'P 1'
#
loop_
_entity.id
_entity.type
_entity.pdbx_description
1 polymer ?
#
loop_
_entity_poly.entity_id
_entity_poly.type
_entity_poly.pdbx_seq_one_letter_code
_entity_poly.pdbx_strand_id
1 'polypeptide(L)'
;MQVWLPKTSKSGEREKIQPTSVEDKMSSKISKEHNYIRLVNKTPRWNENLGAFCLNFQGRVTVASVKNFQLVDENSPDRVVLQFGKCSEDIFTMDYSYPLCALQAFAICLSSFDHKLACE
;
A
#
# COMPACT_ATOMS: atom_id res chain seq x y z
N MET A 1 6.54 -4.24 2.47
CA MET A 1 5.51 -3.39 3.11
C MET A 1 4.25 -4.23 3.28
N GLN A 2 3.58 -4.12 4.42
CA GLN A 2 2.29 -4.77 4.69
C GLN A 2 1.36 -3.71 5.26
N VAL A 3 0.10 -3.71 4.85
CA VAL A 3 -0.92 -2.74 5.27
C VAL A 3 -2.17 -3.51 5.67
N TRP A 4 -2.75 -3.13 6.80
CA TRP A 4 -4.00 -3.69 7.29
C TRP A 4 -5.07 -2.61 7.24
N LEU A 5 -6.23 -2.95 6.70
CA LEU A 5 -7.39 -2.07 6.62
C LEU A 5 -8.55 -2.68 7.39
N PRO A 6 -9.45 -1.85 7.96
CA PRO A 6 -10.72 -2.34 8.46
C PRO A 6 -11.50 -3.01 7.34
N LYS A 7 -12.26 -4.06 7.65
CA LYS A 7 -13.17 -4.69 6.70
C LYS A 7 -14.07 -3.64 6.06
N THR A 8 -14.25 -3.78 4.76
CA THR A 8 -15.09 -2.91 3.96
C THR A 8 -16.07 -3.80 3.21
N SER A 9 -17.36 -3.49 3.33
CA SER A 9 -18.42 -4.22 2.64
C SER A 9 -18.41 -3.89 1.14
N LYS A 10 -19.09 -4.71 0.34
CA LYS A 10 -19.22 -4.47 -1.11
C LYS A 10 -19.90 -3.12 -1.44
N SER A 11 -20.69 -2.55 -0.53
CA SER A 11 -21.29 -1.22 -0.68
C SER A 11 -20.35 -0.07 -0.31
N GLY A 12 -19.11 -0.36 0.11
CA GLY A 12 -18.14 0.66 0.53
C GLY A 12 -18.24 1.05 2.00
N GLU A 13 -19.16 0.44 2.76
CA GLU A 13 -19.30 0.68 4.19
C GLU A 13 -18.13 0.03 4.94
N ARG A 14 -17.45 0.82 5.77
CA ARG A 14 -16.28 0.37 6.51
C ARG A 14 -16.64 0.06 7.94
N GLU A 15 -16.16 -1.07 8.44
CA GLU A 15 -16.26 -1.41 9.86
C GLU A 15 -15.59 -0.33 10.71
N LYS A 16 -16.36 0.25 11.64
CA LYS A 16 -15.86 1.30 12.53
C LYS A 16 -15.01 0.68 13.62
N ILE A 17 -13.77 1.14 13.72
CA ILE A 17 -12.85 0.77 14.80
C ILE A 17 -12.66 2.00 15.67
N GLN A 18 -13.16 1.94 16.91
CA GLN A 18 -13.07 3.01 17.89
C GLN A 18 -12.45 2.44 19.18
N PRO A 19 -11.11 2.33 19.25
CA PRO A 19 -10.43 1.76 20.41
C PRO A 19 -10.67 2.61 21.66
N THR A 20 -11.09 1.97 22.75
CA THR A 20 -11.21 2.60 24.08
C THR A 20 -10.00 2.34 24.97
N SER A 21 -9.16 1.38 24.59
CA SER A 21 -7.93 0.99 25.29
C SER A 21 -6.77 0.78 24.30
N VAL A 22 -5.54 0.58 24.79
CA VAL A 22 -4.37 0.32 23.94
C VAL A 22 -4.47 -1.07 23.31
N GLU A 23 -5.06 -2.01 24.03
CA GLU A 23 -5.31 -3.39 23.62
C GLU A 23 -6.31 -3.45 22.46
N ASP A 24 -7.19 -2.46 22.36
CA ASP A 24 -8.18 -2.34 21.28
C ASP A 24 -7.65 -1.73 19.99
N LYS A 25 -6.44 -1.16 20.00
CA LYS A 25 -5.84 -0.57 18.80
C LYS A 25 -5.62 -1.65 17.74
N MET A 26 -5.79 -1.29 16.47
CA MET A 26 -5.56 -2.19 15.34
C MET A 26 -4.16 -2.82 15.38
N SER A 27 -3.12 -2.03 15.68
CA SER A 27 -1.74 -2.50 15.83
C SER A 27 -1.57 -3.64 16.84
N SER A 28 -2.39 -3.64 17.90
CA SER A 28 -2.34 -4.64 18.98
C SER A 28 -3.08 -5.93 18.62
N LYS A 29 -4.06 -5.85 17.70
CA LYS A 29 -4.94 -6.97 17.28
C LYS A 29 -4.54 -7.63 15.96
N ILE A 30 -3.78 -6.95 15.10
CA ILE A 30 -3.38 -7.43 13.76
C ILE A 30 -2.77 -8.85 13.76
N SER A 31 -1.98 -9.21 14.78
CA SER A 31 -1.34 -10.54 14.84
C SER A 31 -2.25 -11.65 15.37
N LYS A 32 -3.39 -11.30 15.97
CA LYS A 32 -4.29 -12.23 16.67
C LYS A 32 -5.61 -12.45 15.94
N GLU A 33 -6.04 -11.49 15.12
CA GLU A 33 -7.35 -11.51 14.47
C GLU A 33 -7.28 -11.48 12.94
N HIS A 34 -7.98 -12.40 12.28
CA HIS A 34 -8.15 -12.46 10.82
C HIS A 34 -9.22 -11.47 10.31
N ASN A 35 -9.48 -10.41 11.07
CA ASN A 35 -10.59 -9.49 10.81
C ASN A 35 -10.22 -8.28 9.95
N TYR A 36 -9.05 -8.27 9.36
CA TYR A 36 -8.54 -7.16 8.56
C TYR A 36 -8.33 -7.56 7.11
N ILE A 37 -8.50 -6.59 6.21
CA ILE A 37 -8.04 -6.74 4.83
C ILE A 37 -6.53 -6.52 4.85
N ARG A 38 -5.77 -7.49 4.36
CA ARG A 38 -4.31 -7.44 4.30
C ARG A 38 -3.88 -7.13 2.86
N LEU A 39 -3.26 -5.96 2.69
CA LEU A 39 -2.60 -5.59 1.45
C LEU A 39 -1.09 -5.78 1.61
N VAL A 40 -0.47 -6.31 0.57
CA VAL A 40 0.97 -6.59 0.53
C VAL A 40 1.62 -5.88 -0.64
N ASN A 41 2.91 -5.56 -0.49
CA ASN A 41 3.67 -5.04 -1.61
C ASN A 41 3.72 -6.07 -2.74
N LYS A 42 3.41 -5.63 -3.97
CA LYS A 42 3.47 -6.49 -5.15
C LYS A 42 4.91 -6.91 -5.41
N THR A 43 5.12 -8.20 -5.64
CA THR A 43 6.42 -8.74 -6.01
C THR A 43 6.79 -8.26 -7.42
N PRO A 44 7.95 -7.61 -7.61
CA PRO A 44 8.46 -7.26 -8.94
C PRO A 44 8.58 -8.48 -9.85
N ARG A 45 8.39 -8.29 -11.16
CA ARG A 45 8.62 -9.34 -12.17
C ARG A 45 9.93 -9.07 -12.89
N TRP A 46 10.62 -10.14 -13.28
CA TRP A 46 11.82 -10.02 -14.11
C TRP A 46 11.47 -9.39 -15.46
N ASN A 47 12.24 -8.38 -15.86
CA ASN A 47 12.15 -7.75 -17.18
C ASN A 47 13.46 -8.04 -17.92
N GLU A 48 13.40 -8.89 -18.94
CA GLU A 48 14.57 -9.33 -19.72
C GLU A 48 15.26 -8.17 -20.45
N ASN A 49 14.49 -7.23 -20.99
CA ASN A 49 15.04 -6.08 -21.74
C ASN A 49 15.85 -5.13 -20.84
N LEU A 50 15.47 -5.03 -19.57
CA LEU A 50 16.16 -4.19 -18.58
C LEU A 50 17.16 -4.97 -17.72
N GLY A 51 17.15 -6.31 -17.78
CA GLY A 51 17.96 -7.16 -16.92
C GLY A 51 17.69 -6.94 -15.42
N ALA A 52 16.45 -6.61 -15.05
CA ALA A 52 16.11 -6.21 -13.69
C ALA A 52 14.70 -6.64 -13.27
N PHE A 53 14.49 -6.74 -11.97
CA PHE A 53 13.16 -6.93 -11.37
C PHE A 53 12.41 -5.60 -11.32
N CYS A 54 11.30 -5.49 -12.05
CA CYS A 54 10.54 -4.25 -12.19
C CYS A 54 9.06 -4.44 -11.86
N LEU A 55 8.41 -3.34 -11.45
CA LEU A 55 6.96 -3.22 -11.43
C LEU A 55 6.50 -2.45 -12.67
N ASN A 56 5.37 -2.85 -13.24
CA ASN A 56 4.77 -2.13 -14.36
C ASN A 56 3.79 -1.07 -13.83
N PHE A 57 4.18 0.20 -13.91
CA PHE A 57 3.39 1.35 -13.47
C PHE A 57 2.52 1.98 -14.58
N GLN A 58 2.44 1.37 -15.76
CA GLN A 58 1.64 1.86 -16.90
C GLN A 58 1.96 3.33 -17.26
N GLY A 59 3.24 3.70 -17.21
CA GLY A 59 3.71 5.06 -17.49
C GLY A 59 3.41 6.10 -16.41
N ARG A 60 2.76 5.75 -15.29
CA ARG A 60 2.42 6.68 -14.19
C ARG A 60 3.63 7.05 -13.33
N VAL A 61 4.65 6.19 -13.31
CA VAL A 61 5.89 6.38 -12.56
C VAL A 61 7.03 6.39 -13.57
N THR A 62 7.79 7.48 -13.60
CA THR A 62 8.80 7.77 -14.61
C THR A 62 10.19 7.96 -14.03
N VAL A 63 10.31 8.11 -12.70
CA VAL A 63 11.58 8.33 -12.02
C VAL A 63 11.81 7.19 -11.02
N ALA A 64 13.02 6.62 -11.02
CA ALA A 64 13.42 5.59 -10.08
C ALA A 64 13.43 6.14 -8.64
N SER A 65 12.87 5.39 -7.70
CA SER A 65 12.87 5.72 -6.28
C SER A 65 12.54 4.49 -5.44
N VAL A 66 13.11 4.40 -4.24
CA VAL A 66 12.72 3.41 -3.21
C VAL A 66 11.27 3.59 -2.73
N LYS A 67 10.65 4.72 -3.05
CA LYS A 67 9.24 5.05 -2.77
C LYS A 67 8.28 4.51 -3.84
N ASN A 68 8.76 3.90 -4.91
CA ASN A 68 7.90 3.35 -5.95
C ASN A 68 7.37 1.98 -5.51
N PHE A 69 6.06 1.86 -5.32
CA PHE A 69 5.43 0.61 -4.90
C PHE A 69 4.01 0.42 -5.44
N GLN A 70 3.58 -0.83 -5.46
CA GLN A 70 2.19 -1.22 -5.69
C GLN A 70 1.74 -2.09 -4.53
N LEU A 71 0.57 -1.81 -3.96
CA LEU A 71 -0.09 -2.70 -3.01
C LEU A 71 -1.19 -3.50 -3.72
N VAL A 72 -1.25 -4.78 -3.40
CA VAL A 72 -2.24 -5.73 -3.92
C VAL A 72 -2.90 -6.45 -2.76
N ASP A 73 -4.11 -6.97 -2.98
CA ASP A 73 -4.71 -7.93 -2.05
C ASP A 73 -3.90 -9.23 -2.10
N GLU A 74 -3.57 -9.79 -0.94
CA GLU A 74 -2.83 -11.05 -0.84
C GLU A 74 -3.52 -12.19 -1.60
N ASN A 75 -4.85 -12.19 -1.66
CA ASN A 75 -5.65 -13.20 -2.36
C ASN A 75 -5.90 -12.86 -3.83
N SER A 76 -5.46 -11.69 -4.30
CA SER A 76 -5.67 -11.22 -5.69
C SER A 76 -4.50 -10.36 -6.17
N PRO A 77 -3.30 -10.96 -6.37
CA PRO A 77 -2.04 -10.23 -6.59
C PRO A 77 -1.98 -9.46 -7.94
N ASP A 78 -2.88 -9.77 -8.88
CA ASP A 78 -2.95 -9.04 -10.14
C ASP A 78 -3.70 -7.72 -10.01
N ARG A 79 -4.61 -7.59 -9.03
CA ARG A 79 -5.36 -6.36 -8.79
C ARG A 79 -4.56 -5.40 -7.93
N VAL A 80 -4.07 -4.33 -8.54
CA VAL A 80 -3.41 -3.21 -7.82
C VAL A 80 -4.47 -2.37 -7.11
N VAL A 81 -4.36 -2.29 -5.79
CA VAL A 81 -5.26 -1.53 -4.91
C VAL A 81 -4.74 -0.12 -4.68
N LEU A 82 -3.42 0.04 -4.55
CA LEU A 82 -2.73 1.32 -4.45
C LEU A 82 -1.46 1.28 -5.30
N GLN A 83 -1.22 2.31 -6.08
CA GLN A 83 0.03 2.54 -6.79
C GLN A 83 0.56 3.91 -6.41
N PHE A 84 1.82 3.96 -6.01
CA PHE A 84 2.51 5.19 -5.67
C PHE A 84 3.90 5.21 -6.28
N GLY A 85 4.33 6.35 -6.80
CA GLY A 85 5.71 6.49 -7.25
C GLY A 85 6.05 7.86 -7.82
N LYS A 86 7.36 8.08 -7.98
CA LYS A 86 7.95 9.35 -8.35
C LYS A 86 7.81 9.64 -9.84
N CYS A 87 7.40 10.85 -10.18
CA CYS A 87 7.37 11.35 -11.56
C CYS A 87 8.20 12.62 -11.79
N SER A 88 8.59 13.33 -10.72
CA SER A 88 9.57 14.44 -10.75
C SER A 88 10.21 14.64 -9.35
N GLU A 89 11.13 15.60 -9.17
CA GLU A 89 11.95 15.81 -7.97
C GLU A 89 11.17 15.72 -6.64
N ASP A 90 9.99 16.33 -6.58
CA ASP A 90 9.08 16.28 -5.43
C ASP A 90 7.63 15.98 -5.84
N ILE A 91 7.43 15.38 -7.00
CA ILE A 91 6.10 15.08 -7.54
C ILE A 91 5.93 13.56 -7.65
N PHE A 92 4.83 13.08 -7.08
CA PHE A 92 4.47 11.67 -7.04
C PHE A 92 3.06 11.46 -7.57
N THR A 93 2.82 10.34 -8.23
CA THR A 93 1.49 9.89 -8.60
C THR A 93 0.95 8.96 -7.53
N MET A 94 -0.35 9.07 -7.23
CA MET A 94 -1.07 8.21 -6.30
C MET A 94 -2.39 7.79 -6.93
N ASP A 95 -2.47 6.52 -7.32
CA ASP A 95 -3.67 5.91 -7.88
C ASP A 95 -4.19 4.87 -6.88
N TYR A 96 -5.43 5.01 -6.41
CA TYR A 96 -6.03 4.09 -5.44
C TYR A 96 -7.39 3.61 -5.93
N SER A 97 -7.77 2.42 -5.49
CA SER A 97 -9.09 1.84 -5.76
C SER A 97 -9.69 1.25 -4.50
N TYR A 98 -10.94 0.79 -4.61
CA TYR A 98 -11.59 0.05 -3.53
C TYR A 98 -10.66 -1.07 -3.00
N PRO A 99 -10.53 -1.26 -1.68
CA PRO A 99 -11.36 -0.68 -0.62
C PRO A 99 -10.78 0.59 0.02
N LEU A 100 -9.76 1.24 -0.54
CA LEU A 100 -9.17 2.44 0.05
C LEU A 100 -10.04 3.68 -0.15
N CYS A 101 -10.03 4.57 0.83
CA CYS A 101 -10.37 5.98 0.60
C CYS A 101 -9.11 6.84 0.41
N ALA A 102 -9.28 8.07 -0.10
CA ALA A 102 -8.19 9.01 -0.31
C ALA A 102 -7.32 9.22 0.94
N LEU A 103 -7.94 9.38 2.11
CA LEU A 103 -7.22 9.61 3.37
C LEU A 103 -6.32 8.42 3.74
N GLN A 104 -6.83 7.19 3.60
CA GLN A 104 -6.04 5.98 3.87
C GLN A 104 -4.89 5.82 2.88
N ALA A 105 -5.19 5.97 1.58
CA ALA A 105 -4.18 5.90 0.53
C ALA A 105 -3.07 6.93 0.77
N PHE A 106 -3.44 8.17 1.06
CA PHE A 106 -2.49 9.25 1.33
C PHE A 106 -1.65 8.98 2.59
N ALA A 107 -2.26 8.52 3.68
CA ALA A 107 -1.53 8.17 4.90
C ALA A 107 -0.51 7.03 4.69
N ILE A 108 -0.87 6.02 3.90
CA ILE A 108 0.05 4.92 3.51
C ILE A 108 1.23 5.49 2.69
N CYS A 109 0.96 6.37 1.74
CA CYS A 109 2.00 7.01 0.93
C CYS A 109 2.93 7.86 1.80
N LEU A 110 2.39 8.66 2.73
CA LEU A 110 3.18 9.45 3.68
C LEU A 110 4.10 8.57 4.53
N SER A 111 3.64 7.40 4.99
CA SER A 111 4.48 6.49 5.77
C SER A 111 5.67 5.92 4.97
N SER A 112 5.68 6.06 3.64
CA SER A 112 6.84 5.68 2.79
C SER A 112 7.92 6.76 2.72
N PHE A 113 7.61 7.98 3.16
CA PHE A 113 8.59 9.07 3.28
C PHE A 113 9.37 9.01 4.58
N ASP A 114 8.81 8.38 5.62
CA ASP A 114 9.51 8.20 6.87
C ASP A 114 10.77 7.35 6.66
N HIS A 115 11.90 7.83 7.20
CA HIS A 115 13.18 7.16 7.02
C HIS A 115 13.13 5.83 7.75
N LYS A 116 13.33 4.73 7.02
CA LYS A 116 13.68 3.47 7.67
C LYS A 116 15.03 3.70 8.35
N LEU A 117 15.07 3.56 9.68
CA LEU A 117 16.32 3.44 10.42
C LEU A 117 17.18 2.38 9.70
N ALA A 118 18.36 2.79 9.20
CA ALA A 118 19.32 2.00 8.43
C ALA A 118 19.27 2.02 6.88
N CYS A 119 18.74 3.06 6.24
CA CYS A 119 19.04 3.32 4.82
C CYS A 119 19.39 4.81 4.61
N GLU A 120 20.67 5.08 4.30
CA GLU A 120 21.11 6.29 3.60
C GLU A 120 20.62 6.28 2.14
#